data_AF-A0A7C2LGL1-F1
#
_entry.id   AF-A0A7C2LGL1-F1
#
_cell.length_a   1.000
_cell.length_b   1.000
_cell.length_c   1.000
_cell.angle_alpha   90.00
_cell.angle_beta   90.00
_cell.angle_gamma   90.00
#
_symmetry.space_group_name_H-M   'P 1'
#
loop_
_entity.id
_entity.type
_entity.pdbx_description
1 polymer ?
#
loop_
_entity_poly.entity_id
_entity_poly.type
_entity_poly.pdbx_seq_one_letter_code
_entity_poly.pdbx_strand_id
1 'polypeptide(L)'
;MSKAFLKAQEYVMEQLQKGVPRITIQEKMPEFEADGFVVNRVYFIGKPIIGMAKNMNVKFDKNFITLVRKFAKFRNLDVEVVGGGIFLKKGEEVVAWLREDFFGADEPTLFEELGREVYGLHSSHEKKVKSSLTESFLELLADSRSGVRFIAFMLVLSLIAAALAAPFVTLPPYMPRWSILLIVPIAITLILYAAKLYAEFKHVL
;
A
#
# COMPACT_ATOMS: atom_id res chain seq x y z
N MET A 1 -15.86 -7.39 -1.69
CA MET A 1 -17.00 -7.00 -2.54
C MET A 1 -17.72 -5.84 -1.88
N SER A 2 -17.73 -4.69 -2.55
CA SER A 2 -18.10 -3.42 -1.94
C SER A 2 -19.61 -3.32 -1.83
N LYS A 3 -20.13 -3.28 -0.60
CA LYS A 3 -21.56 -3.13 -0.35
C LYS A 3 -22.10 -1.79 -0.88
N ALA A 4 -21.26 -0.75 -0.91
CA ALA A 4 -21.61 0.56 -1.46
C ALA A 4 -21.86 0.47 -2.96
N PHE A 5 -20.98 -0.24 -3.68
CA PHE A 5 -21.11 -0.43 -5.12
C PHE A 5 -22.37 -1.22 -5.47
N LEU A 6 -22.64 -2.32 -4.75
CA LEU A 6 -23.83 -3.14 -5.01
C LEU A 6 -25.14 -2.35 -4.82
N LYS A 7 -25.26 -1.58 -3.73
CA LYS A 7 -26.42 -0.71 -3.49
C LYS A 7 -26.58 0.36 -4.58
N ALA A 8 -25.46 0.94 -5.02
CA ALA A 8 -25.47 1.91 -6.11
C ALA A 8 -25.90 1.28 -7.44
N GLN A 9 -25.45 0.06 -7.72
CA GLN A 9 -25.82 -0.69 -8.92
C GLN A 9 -27.30 -1.06 -8.93
N GLU A 10 -27.81 -1.57 -7.80
CA GLU A 10 -29.24 -1.86 -7.63
C GLU A 10 -30.10 -0.61 -7.86
N TYR A 11 -29.72 0.52 -7.24
CA TYR A 11 -30.42 1.78 -7.46
C TYR A 11 -30.42 2.21 -8.93
N VAL A 12 -29.27 2.18 -9.60
CA VAL A 12 -29.17 2.56 -11.02
C VAL A 12 -30.03 1.65 -11.89
N MET A 13 -30.01 0.33 -11.67
CA MET A 13 -30.81 -0.62 -12.43
C MET A 13 -32.32 -0.42 -12.18
N GLU A 14 -32.72 -0.15 -10.95
CA GLU A 14 -34.12 0.13 -10.60
C GLU A 14 -34.63 1.41 -11.28
N GLN A 15 -33.82 2.47 -11.30
CA GLN A 15 -34.18 3.72 -11.98
C GLN A 15 -34.26 3.54 -13.51
N LEU A 16 -33.37 2.74 -14.10
CA LEU A 16 -33.42 2.39 -15.52
C LEU A 16 -34.69 1.60 -15.86
N GLN A 17 -35.08 0.63 -15.03
CA GLN A 17 -36.31 -0.14 -15.20
C GLN A 17 -37.56 0.74 -15.09
N LYS A 18 -37.52 1.76 -14.23
CA LYS A 18 -38.57 2.79 -14.11
C LYS A 18 -38.61 3.78 -15.29
N GLY A 19 -37.71 3.64 -16.27
CA GLY A 19 -37.66 4.51 -17.44
C GLY A 19 -37.10 5.91 -17.17
N VAL A 20 -36.40 6.11 -16.04
CA VAL A 20 -35.82 7.41 -15.71
C VAL A 20 -34.69 7.73 -16.69
N PRO A 21 -34.66 8.94 -17.27
CA PRO A 21 -33.59 9.33 -18.20
C PRO A 21 -32.21 9.20 -17.56
N ARG A 22 -31.25 8.66 -18.32
CA ARG A 22 -29.86 8.44 -17.88
C ARG A 22 -29.24 9.70 -17.26
N ILE A 23 -29.45 10.87 -17.87
CA ILE A 23 -28.95 12.16 -17.37
C ILE A 23 -29.49 12.44 -15.97
N THR A 24 -30.78 12.21 -15.74
CA THR A 24 -31.41 12.40 -14.43
C THR A 24 -30.85 11.45 -13.37
N ILE A 25 -30.50 10.22 -13.73
CA ILE A 25 -29.86 9.26 -12.82
C ILE A 25 -28.45 9.74 -12.45
N GLN A 26 -27.68 10.28 -13.41
CA GLN A 26 -26.34 10.83 -13.16
C GLN A 26 -26.38 12.06 -12.23
N GLU A 27 -27.35 12.94 -12.41
CA GLU A 27 -27.50 14.18 -11.62
C GLU A 27 -28.03 13.90 -10.20
N LYS A 28 -28.94 12.94 -10.05
CA LYS A 28 -29.61 12.61 -8.79
C LYS A 28 -29.08 11.35 -8.13
N MET A 29 -27.83 10.98 -8.43
CA MET A 29 -27.17 9.83 -7.79
C MET A 29 -27.01 10.13 -6.28
N PRO A 30 -27.62 9.33 -5.38
CA PRO A 30 -27.40 9.50 -3.95
C PRO A 30 -26.01 8.98 -3.56
N GLU A 31 -25.50 9.45 -2.42
CA GLU A 31 -24.24 8.95 -1.87
C GLU A 31 -24.48 7.63 -1.13
N PHE A 32 -23.79 6.57 -1.54
CA PHE A 32 -23.77 5.28 -0.86
C PHE A 32 -22.42 5.08 -0.18
N GLU A 33 -22.41 5.02 1.14
CA GLU A 33 -21.21 4.76 1.93
C GLU A 33 -21.25 3.38 2.57
N ALA A 34 -20.22 2.59 2.34
CA ALA A 34 -20.00 1.32 3.03
C ALA A 34 -18.53 0.92 2.97
N ASP A 35 -18.05 0.31 4.05
CA ASP A 35 -16.74 -0.32 4.13
C ASP A 35 -15.55 0.58 3.72
N GLY A 36 -15.65 1.90 3.90
CA GLY A 36 -14.60 2.88 3.55
C GLY A 36 -14.63 3.39 2.11
N PHE A 37 -15.62 2.97 1.31
CA PHE A 37 -15.89 3.49 -0.02
C PHE A 37 -17.14 4.36 -0.02
N VAL A 38 -17.08 5.47 -0.77
CA VAL A 38 -18.22 6.37 -1.01
C VAL A 38 -18.52 6.38 -2.49
N VAL A 39 -19.59 5.69 -2.90
CA VAL A 39 -20.04 5.66 -4.29
C VAL A 39 -21.08 6.76 -4.49
N ASN A 40 -20.79 7.72 -5.34
CA ASN A 40 -21.64 8.92 -5.51
C ASN A 40 -21.76 9.38 -6.97
N ARG A 41 -21.22 8.63 -7.93
CA ARG A 41 -21.29 8.97 -9.35
C ARG A 41 -21.64 7.75 -10.19
N VAL A 42 -22.34 8.00 -11.28
CA VAL A 42 -22.55 7.03 -12.37
C VAL A 42 -22.35 7.74 -13.70
N TYR A 43 -21.77 7.03 -14.66
CA TYR A 43 -21.64 7.45 -16.05
C TYR A 43 -22.14 6.35 -16.98
N PHE A 44 -22.71 6.72 -18.12
CA PHE A 44 -23.23 5.77 -19.10
C PHE A 44 -22.38 5.82 -20.37
N ILE A 45 -21.37 4.94 -20.45
CA ILE A 45 -20.49 4.80 -21.62
C ILE A 45 -20.69 3.39 -22.17
N GLY A 46 -21.81 3.21 -22.88
CA GLY A 46 -22.35 1.88 -23.16
C GLY A 46 -22.99 1.28 -21.90
N LYS A 47 -22.17 0.70 -21.02
CA LYS A 47 -22.57 0.17 -19.70
C LYS A 47 -22.52 1.24 -18.60
N PRO A 48 -23.29 1.08 -17.51
CA PRO A 48 -23.18 1.95 -16.35
C PRO A 48 -21.83 1.76 -15.65
N ILE A 49 -21.01 2.81 -15.64
CA ILE A 49 -19.77 2.90 -14.88
C ILE A 49 -20.12 3.59 -13.57
N ILE A 50 -20.02 2.87 -12.47
CA ILE A 50 -20.36 3.35 -11.13
C ILE A 50 -19.06 3.69 -10.41
N GLY A 51 -19.03 4.85 -9.76
CA GLY A 51 -17.79 5.41 -9.28
C GLY A 51 -17.90 6.32 -8.06
N MET A 52 -16.73 6.71 -7.59
CA MET A 52 -16.49 7.61 -6.47
C MET A 52 -15.90 8.90 -7.04
N ALA A 53 -16.22 10.05 -6.43
CA ALA A 53 -15.61 11.35 -6.74
C ALA A 53 -15.17 12.14 -5.49
N LYS A 54 -15.27 11.53 -4.31
CA LYS A 54 -15.03 12.21 -3.02
C LYS A 54 -13.68 11.79 -2.46
N ASN A 55 -12.95 12.73 -1.85
CA ASN A 55 -11.69 12.48 -1.13
C ASN A 55 -10.56 11.82 -1.97
N MET A 56 -10.47 12.12 -3.26
CA MET A 56 -9.33 11.70 -4.07
C MET A 56 -8.21 12.73 -3.98
N ASN A 57 -7.03 12.29 -3.57
CA ASN A 57 -5.85 13.14 -3.46
C ASN A 57 -4.71 12.58 -4.32
N VAL A 58 -5.06 12.13 -5.53
CA VAL A 58 -4.11 11.51 -6.47
C VAL A 58 -3.78 12.51 -7.56
N LYS A 59 -2.48 12.71 -7.79
CA LYS A 59 -1.98 13.52 -8.91
C LYS A 59 -1.85 12.64 -10.15
N PHE A 60 -2.33 13.11 -11.30
CA PHE A 60 -2.20 12.41 -12.57
C PHE A 60 -0.81 12.63 -13.15
N ASP A 61 0.19 12.04 -12.51
CA ASP A 61 1.57 12.09 -12.94
C ASP A 61 1.94 10.89 -13.82
N LYS A 62 3.17 10.88 -14.34
CA LYS A 62 3.69 9.78 -15.15
C LYS A 62 3.72 8.46 -14.36
N ASN A 63 3.87 8.52 -13.04
CA ASN A 63 3.89 7.33 -12.17
C ASN A 63 2.50 6.71 -12.08
N PHE A 64 1.46 7.52 -11.91
CA PHE A 64 0.06 7.10 -11.91
C PHE A 64 -0.30 6.41 -13.23
N ILE A 65 0.01 7.02 -14.37
CA ILE A 65 -0.24 6.41 -15.69
C ILE A 65 0.49 5.07 -15.82
N THR A 66 1.74 4.99 -15.32
CA THR A 66 2.53 3.76 -15.35
C THR A 66 1.92 2.68 -14.46
N LEU A 67 1.42 3.05 -13.28
CA LEU A 67 0.73 2.15 -12.36
C LEU A 67 -0.56 1.60 -13.01
N VAL A 68 -1.39 2.48 -13.57
CA VAL A 68 -2.62 2.08 -14.26
C VAL A 68 -2.32 1.16 -15.45
N ARG A 69 -1.27 1.43 -16.22
CA ARG A 69 -0.83 0.52 -17.30
C ARG A 69 -0.38 -0.84 -16.80
N LYS A 70 0.31 -0.91 -15.67
CA LYS A 70 0.70 -2.18 -15.04
C LYS A 70 -0.56 -2.95 -14.61
N PHE A 71 -1.46 -2.29 -13.89
CA PHE A 71 -2.74 -2.86 -13.46
C PHE A 71 -3.53 -3.44 -14.64
N ALA A 72 -3.71 -2.64 -15.69
CA ALA A 72 -4.43 -3.06 -16.89
C ALA A 72 -3.78 -4.27 -17.57
N LYS A 73 -2.44 -4.28 -17.69
CA LYS A 73 -1.70 -5.42 -18.24
C LYS A 73 -1.90 -6.71 -17.44
N PHE A 74 -1.93 -6.64 -16.11
CA PHE A 74 -2.21 -7.81 -15.27
C PHE A 74 -3.63 -8.36 -15.47
N ARG A 75 -4.57 -7.52 -15.90
CA ARG A 75 -5.98 -7.87 -16.10
C ARG A 75 -6.35 -8.09 -17.57
N ASN A 76 -5.37 -8.09 -18.48
CA ASN A 76 -5.59 -8.15 -19.93
C ASN A 76 -6.59 -7.06 -20.41
N LEU A 77 -6.42 -5.85 -19.90
CA LEU A 77 -7.20 -4.67 -20.28
C LEU A 77 -6.34 -3.72 -21.10
N ASP A 78 -6.97 -3.07 -22.08
CA ASP A 78 -6.37 -2.02 -22.89
C ASP A 78 -6.50 -0.66 -22.19
N VAL A 79 -5.50 0.20 -22.38
CA VAL A 79 -5.43 1.51 -21.73
C VAL A 79 -5.47 2.60 -22.78
N GLU A 80 -6.47 3.45 -22.70
CA GLU A 80 -6.59 4.64 -23.54
C GLU A 80 -6.56 5.90 -22.68
N VAL A 81 -5.64 6.82 -22.99
CA VAL A 81 -5.50 8.09 -22.27
C VAL A 81 -6.07 9.20 -23.14
N VAL A 82 -7.18 9.82 -22.70
CA VAL A 82 -7.88 10.86 -23.46
C VAL A 82 -8.28 12.00 -22.52
N GLY A 83 -7.96 13.24 -22.90
CA GLY A 83 -8.57 14.44 -22.30
C GLY A 83 -8.44 14.56 -20.78
N GLY A 84 -7.33 14.10 -20.18
CA GLY A 84 -7.13 14.16 -18.73
C GLY A 84 -7.80 13.03 -17.93
N GLY A 85 -8.18 11.94 -18.61
CA GLY A 85 -8.62 10.70 -17.97
C GLY A 85 -8.01 9.47 -18.63
N ILE A 86 -8.06 8.34 -17.93
CA ILE A 86 -7.66 7.02 -18.42
C ILE A 86 -8.91 6.14 -18.50
N PHE A 87 -9.16 5.59 -19.68
CA PHE A 87 -10.18 4.58 -19.91
C PHE A 87 -9.53 3.22 -19.96
N LEU A 88 -10.07 2.27 -19.19
CA LEU A 88 -9.73 0.87 -19.30
C LEU A 88 -10.77 0.18 -20.17
N LYS A 89 -10.31 -0.58 -21.15
CA LYS A 89 -11.15 -1.28 -22.12
C LYS A 89 -10.93 -2.77 -22.10
N LYS A 90 -11.97 -3.52 -22.42
CA LYS A 90 -11.92 -4.96 -22.69
C LYS A 90 -12.45 -5.19 -24.09
N GLY A 91 -11.55 -5.21 -25.08
CA GLY A 91 -11.94 -5.10 -26.48
C GLY A 91 -12.45 -3.70 -26.79
N GLU A 92 -13.65 -3.59 -27.35
CA GLU A 92 -14.26 -2.28 -27.68
C GLU A 92 -15.03 -1.63 -26.52
N GLU A 93 -15.33 -2.38 -25.46
CA GLU A 93 -16.11 -1.89 -24.32
C GLU A 93 -15.25 -1.18 -23.27
N VAL A 94 -15.72 -0.03 -22.79
CA VAL A 94 -15.12 0.68 -21.64
C VAL A 94 -15.63 0.05 -20.35
N VAL A 95 -14.72 -0.52 -19.57
CA VAL A 95 -15.01 -1.20 -18.30
C VAL A 95 -14.69 -0.33 -17.10
N ALA A 96 -13.77 0.63 -17.22
CA ALA A 96 -13.48 1.57 -16.15
C ALA A 96 -13.02 2.94 -16.68
N TRP A 97 -13.21 3.96 -15.84
CA TRP A 97 -12.78 5.32 -16.12
C TRP A 97 -12.13 5.93 -14.88
N LEU A 98 -10.94 6.49 -15.08
CA LEU A 98 -10.02 6.95 -14.04
C LEU A 98 -9.63 8.42 -14.32
N ARG A 99 -9.68 9.27 -13.30
CA ARG A 99 -9.28 10.68 -13.30
C ARG A 99 -8.69 11.04 -11.94
N GLU A 100 -8.19 12.27 -11.79
CA GLU A 100 -7.69 12.79 -10.50
C GLU A 100 -8.78 12.89 -9.44
N ASP A 101 -9.97 13.31 -9.88
CA ASP A 101 -11.13 13.65 -9.07
C ASP A 101 -12.18 12.53 -9.05
N PHE A 102 -12.00 11.47 -9.84
CA PHE A 102 -13.00 10.44 -10.05
C PHE A 102 -12.38 9.10 -10.46
N PHE A 103 -12.96 8.00 -10.00
CA PHE A 103 -12.80 6.71 -10.64
C PHE A 103 -14.09 5.92 -10.57
N GLY A 104 -14.32 5.07 -11.57
CA GLY A 104 -15.44 4.14 -11.58
C GLY A 104 -15.16 2.92 -12.44
N ALA A 105 -15.94 1.87 -12.21
CA ALA A 105 -15.89 0.62 -12.94
C ALA A 105 -17.31 0.10 -13.21
N ASP A 106 -17.44 -0.85 -14.14
CA ASP A 106 -18.67 -1.57 -14.43
C ASP A 106 -18.92 -2.73 -13.44
N GLU A 107 -17.86 -3.36 -12.96
CA GLU A 107 -17.90 -4.48 -12.02
C GLU A 107 -17.45 -4.09 -10.59
N PRO A 108 -18.08 -4.65 -9.54
CA PRO A 108 -17.73 -4.37 -8.15
C PRO A 108 -16.32 -4.82 -7.78
N THR A 109 -15.85 -5.93 -8.36
CA THR A 109 -14.50 -6.47 -8.18
C THR A 109 -13.46 -5.52 -8.76
N LEU A 110 -13.68 -5.08 -10.00
CA LEU A 110 -12.80 -4.11 -10.67
C LEU A 110 -12.77 -2.77 -9.93
N PHE A 111 -13.91 -2.31 -9.42
CA PHE A 111 -14.00 -1.09 -8.62
C PHE A 111 -13.14 -1.15 -7.35
N GLU A 112 -13.24 -2.24 -6.57
CA GLU A 112 -12.46 -2.41 -5.34
C GLU A 112 -10.96 -2.50 -5.62
N GLU A 113 -10.58 -3.26 -6.64
CA GLU A 113 -9.18 -3.45 -7.02
C GLU A 113 -8.56 -2.15 -7.51
N LEU A 114 -9.28 -1.36 -8.31
CA LEU A 114 -8.84 -0.03 -8.72
C LEU A 114 -8.71 0.90 -7.51
N GLY A 115 -9.71 0.92 -6.63
CA GLY A 115 -9.66 1.70 -5.40
C GLY A 115 -8.41 1.36 -4.58
N ARG A 116 -8.10 0.06 -4.40
CA ARG A 116 -6.99 -0.42 -3.58
C ARG A 116 -5.62 -0.23 -4.22
N GLU A 117 -5.45 -0.69 -5.46
CA GLU A 117 -4.14 -0.79 -6.11
C GLU A 117 -3.75 0.52 -6.79
N VAL A 118 -4.72 1.27 -7.32
CA VAL A 118 -4.47 2.52 -8.05
C VAL A 118 -4.65 3.75 -7.17
N TYR A 119 -5.70 3.79 -6.34
CA TYR A 119 -6.01 4.95 -5.49
C TYR A 119 -5.62 4.79 -4.02
N GLY A 120 -5.09 3.63 -3.61
CA GLY A 120 -4.67 3.39 -2.23
C GLY A 120 -5.80 3.43 -1.20
N LEU A 121 -7.06 3.30 -1.63
CA LEU A 121 -8.21 3.23 -0.75
C LEU A 121 -8.23 1.86 -0.07
N HIS A 122 -8.26 1.84 1.25
CA HIS A 122 -8.33 0.60 2.01
C HIS A 122 -9.70 0.51 2.68
N SER A 123 -10.39 -0.61 2.44
CA SER A 123 -11.60 -0.90 3.18
C SER A 123 -11.25 -1.06 4.66
N SER A 124 -12.11 -0.58 5.56
CA SER A 124 -11.87 -0.63 7.01
C SER A 124 -11.69 -2.06 7.56
N HIS A 125 -11.94 -3.10 6.75
CA HIS A 125 -11.75 -4.51 7.10
C HIS A 125 -10.33 -5.03 6.85
N GLU A 126 -9.52 -4.38 6.00
CA GLU A 126 -8.09 -4.69 5.87
C GLU A 126 -7.30 -3.78 6.80
N LYS A 127 -7.32 -4.18 8.07
CA LYS A 127 -6.40 -3.72 9.10
C LYS A 127 -4.97 -3.82 8.57
N LYS A 128 -4.44 -2.71 8.05
CA LYS A 128 -3.02 -2.33 7.90
C LYS A 128 -2.11 -3.56 8.04
N VAL A 129 -2.11 -4.44 7.03
CA VAL A 129 -1.26 -5.63 7.06
C VAL A 129 0.15 -5.10 7.05
N LYS A 130 0.80 -5.25 8.21
CA LYS A 130 2.20 -4.96 8.53
C LYS A 130 3.01 -4.62 7.29
N SER A 131 3.43 -3.36 7.23
CA SER A 131 4.63 -2.90 6.53
C SER A 131 5.60 -4.05 6.41
N SER A 132 5.76 -4.54 5.18
CA SER A 132 6.72 -5.59 4.88
C SER A 132 8.05 -5.18 5.50
N LEU A 133 8.75 -6.09 6.17
CA LEU A 133 10.08 -5.82 6.73
C LEU A 133 10.96 -5.08 5.71
N THR A 134 10.81 -5.41 4.42
CA THR A 134 11.52 -4.79 3.30
C THR A 134 11.23 -3.31 3.11
N GLU A 135 10.01 -2.84 3.34
CA GLU A 135 9.66 -1.42 3.26
C GLU A 135 10.24 -0.66 4.45
N SER A 136 10.17 -1.21 5.67
CA SER A 136 10.87 -0.63 6.82
C SER A 136 12.39 -0.65 6.63
N PHE A 137 12.96 -1.67 5.98
CA PHE A 137 14.39 -1.71 5.59
C PHE A 137 14.74 -0.61 4.59
N LEU A 138 13.91 -0.41 3.58
CA LEU A 138 14.12 0.61 2.56
C LEU A 138 13.94 2.03 3.13
N GLU A 139 12.98 2.23 4.02
CA GLU A 139 12.75 3.50 4.70
C GLU A 139 13.88 3.85 5.68
N LEU A 140 14.41 2.84 6.41
CA LEU A 140 15.61 3.01 7.26
C LEU A 140 16.88 3.34 6.47
N LEU A 141 17.00 2.87 5.22
CA LEU A 141 18.11 3.15 4.31
C LEU A 141 17.95 4.48 3.56
N ALA A 142 16.71 4.88 3.27
CA ALA A 142 16.40 6.12 2.54
C ALA A 142 16.62 7.38 3.37
N ASP A 143 16.44 7.30 4.69
CA ASP A 143 16.80 8.40 5.58
C ASP A 143 18.32 8.38 5.83
N SER A 144 19.04 9.22 5.08
CA SER A 144 20.52 9.30 5.06
C SER A 144 21.19 9.44 6.43
N ARG A 145 20.45 9.93 7.44
CA ARG A 145 20.92 10.04 8.83
C ARG A 145 20.71 8.77 9.64
N SER A 146 19.66 8.00 9.33
CA SER A 146 19.34 6.69 9.90
C SER A 146 20.25 5.60 9.34
N GLY A 147 20.49 5.59 8.02
CA GLY A 147 21.32 4.60 7.36
C GLY A 147 22.75 4.53 7.90
N VAL A 148 23.40 5.68 8.11
CA VAL A 148 24.75 5.75 8.69
C VAL A 148 24.78 5.24 10.14
N ARG A 149 23.72 5.52 10.92
CA ARG A 149 23.60 5.04 12.31
C ARG A 149 23.37 3.54 12.37
N PHE A 150 22.60 2.99 11.43
CA PHE A 150 22.37 1.56 11.32
C PHE A 150 23.63 0.80 10.87
N ILE A 151 24.38 1.36 9.90
CA ILE A 151 25.67 0.81 9.47
C ILE A 151 26.66 0.84 10.64
N ALA A 152 26.73 1.94 11.39
CA ALA A 152 27.57 2.03 12.58
C ALA A 152 27.16 1.00 13.65
N PHE A 153 25.87 0.79 13.87
CA PHE A 153 25.35 -0.23 14.78
C PHE A 153 25.75 -1.65 14.34
N MET A 154 25.61 -1.98 13.05
CA MET A 154 26.03 -3.27 12.51
C MET A 154 27.55 -3.46 12.57
N LEU A 155 28.33 -2.40 12.37
CA LEU A 155 29.78 -2.42 12.54
C LEU A 155 30.19 -2.73 13.98
N VAL A 156 29.54 -2.08 14.96
CA VAL A 156 29.78 -2.34 16.38
C VAL A 156 29.38 -3.77 16.74
N LEU A 157 28.23 -4.25 16.24
CA LEU A 157 27.78 -5.61 16.49
C LEU A 157 28.74 -6.65 15.87
N SER A 158 29.26 -6.38 14.67
CA SER A 158 30.27 -7.19 14.00
C SER A 158 31.59 -7.20 14.77
N LEU A 159 32.03 -6.04 15.31
CA LEU A 159 33.24 -5.95 16.12
C LEU A 159 33.11 -6.74 17.44
N ILE A 160 31.93 -6.69 18.07
CA ILE A 160 31.62 -7.49 19.25
C ILE A 160 31.66 -8.97 18.89
N ALA A 161 31.00 -9.39 17.80
CA ALA A 161 31.01 -10.77 17.33
C ALA A 161 32.43 -11.28 16.99
N ALA A 162 33.27 -10.43 16.41
CA ALA A 162 34.67 -10.75 16.13
C ALA A 162 35.49 -10.91 17.42
N ALA A 163 35.29 -10.03 18.41
CA ALA A 163 35.93 -10.14 19.72
C ALA A 163 35.47 -11.39 20.49
N LEU A 164 34.20 -11.78 20.32
CA LEU A 164 33.62 -13.02 20.85
C LEU A 164 34.21 -14.28 20.19
N ALA A 165 34.50 -14.22 18.89
CA ALA A 165 35.02 -15.34 18.11
C ALA A 165 36.55 -15.47 18.16
N ALA A 166 37.29 -14.37 18.38
CA ALA A 166 38.74 -14.34 18.48
C ALA A 166 39.36 -15.38 19.46
N PRO A 167 38.83 -15.61 20.67
CA PRO A 167 39.37 -16.63 21.57
C PRO A 167 39.16 -18.07 21.08
N PHE A 168 38.20 -18.33 20.18
CA PHE A 168 38.00 -19.66 19.60
C PHE A 168 39.02 -20.02 18.51
N VAL A 169 39.58 -19.01 17.84
CA VAL A 169 40.55 -19.20 16.74
C VAL A 169 42.00 -19.14 17.24
N THR A 170 42.26 -18.41 18.32
CA THR A 170 43.63 -18.09 18.77
C THR A 170 44.11 -18.89 19.99
N LEU A 171 43.21 -19.59 20.71
CA LEU A 171 43.59 -20.35 21.91
C LEU A 171 43.97 -21.81 21.59
N PRO A 172 45.11 -22.31 22.09
CA PRO A 172 45.50 -23.71 21.94
C PRO A 172 44.54 -24.65 22.68
N PRO A 173 44.41 -25.93 22.24
CA PRO A 173 43.35 -26.86 22.68
C PRO A 173 43.38 -27.25 24.17
N TYR A 174 44.39 -26.80 24.92
CA TYR A 174 44.61 -27.15 26.34
C TYR A 174 44.16 -26.07 27.34
N MET A 175 43.64 -24.93 26.89
CA MET A 175 43.13 -23.91 27.82
C MET A 175 41.72 -24.23 28.34
N PRO A 176 41.45 -24.09 29.65
CA PRO A 176 40.12 -24.29 30.21
C PRO A 176 39.15 -23.23 29.70
N ARG A 177 38.14 -23.67 28.93
CA ARG A 177 37.13 -22.85 28.24
C ARG A 177 36.17 -22.08 29.16
N TRP A 178 36.43 -22.05 30.46
CA TRP A 178 35.56 -21.41 31.46
C TRP A 178 35.60 -19.88 31.35
N SER A 179 36.67 -19.29 30.79
CA SER A 179 36.73 -17.86 30.46
C SER A 179 35.70 -17.43 29.41
N ILE A 180 35.23 -18.35 28.56
CA ILE A 180 34.16 -18.11 27.58
C ILE A 180 32.81 -17.91 28.27
N LEU A 181 32.62 -18.47 29.47
CA LEU A 181 31.37 -18.30 30.23
C LEU A 181 31.17 -16.87 30.76
N LEU A 182 32.25 -16.10 30.94
CA LEU A 182 32.16 -14.68 31.32
C LEU A 182 31.88 -13.76 30.13
N ILE A 183 32.23 -14.21 28.94
CA ILE A 183 32.09 -13.43 27.71
C ILE A 183 30.61 -13.32 27.29
N VAL A 184 29.83 -14.38 27.47
CA VAL A 184 28.39 -14.41 27.14
C VAL A 184 27.57 -13.39 27.94
N PRO A 185 27.67 -13.30 29.29
CA PRO A 185 26.92 -12.30 30.05
C PRO A 185 27.41 -10.87 29.77
N ILE A 186 28.70 -10.66 29.48
CA ILE A 186 29.22 -9.34 29.08
C ILE A 186 28.64 -8.91 27.72
N ALA A 187 28.51 -9.83 26.77
CA ALA A 187 27.89 -9.54 25.48
C ALA A 187 26.38 -9.26 25.61
N ILE A 188 25.67 -10.04 26.42
CA ILE A 188 24.24 -9.82 26.69
C ILE A 188 24.02 -8.45 27.35
N THR A 189 24.86 -8.08 28.32
CA THR A 189 24.77 -6.76 28.98
C THR A 189 25.10 -5.62 28.03
N LEU A 190 26.09 -5.77 27.14
CA LEU A 190 26.39 -4.79 26.09
C LEU A 190 25.24 -4.63 25.08
N ILE A 191 24.61 -5.73 24.66
CA ILE A 191 23.46 -5.70 23.74
C ILE A 191 22.26 -5.03 24.42
N LEU A 192 21.97 -5.37 25.67
CA LEU A 192 20.90 -4.73 26.45
C LEU A 192 21.19 -3.24 26.68
N TYR A 193 22.45 -2.87 26.93
CA TYR A 193 22.85 -1.47 27.07
C TYR A 193 22.70 -0.71 25.75
N ALA A 194 23.12 -1.28 24.62
CA ALA A 194 22.94 -0.68 23.30
C ALA A 194 21.45 -0.53 22.94
N ALA A 195 20.62 -1.53 23.27
CA ALA A 195 19.18 -1.47 23.08
C ALA A 195 18.52 -0.40 23.97
N LYS A 196 18.98 -0.24 25.21
CA LYS A 196 18.53 0.82 26.12
C LYS A 196 18.93 2.21 25.61
N LEU A 197 20.18 2.37 25.16
CA LEU A 197 20.68 3.63 24.59
C LEU A 197 19.87 4.04 23.34
N TYR A 198 19.49 3.07 22.52
CA TYR A 198 18.61 3.27 21.36
C TYR A 198 17.18 3.67 21.78
N ALA A 199 16.64 3.07 22.84
CA ALA A 199 15.31 3.38 23.36
C ALA A 199 15.23 4.77 24.02
N GLU A 200 16.23 5.18 24.79
CA GLU A 200 16.30 6.52 25.40
C GLU A 200 16.43 7.62 24.34
N PHE A 201 17.18 7.39 23.26
CA PHE A 201 17.29 8.35 22.15
C PHE A 201 16.00 8.54 21.35
N LYS A 202 15.09 7.57 21.37
CA LYS A 202 13.77 7.66 20.72
C LYS A 202 12.79 8.57 21.49
N HIS A 203 13.02 8.78 22.78
CA HIS A 203 12.15 9.59 23.66
C HIS A 203 12.53 11.07 23.75
N VAL A 204 13.61 11.50 23.10
CA VAL A 204 14.09 12.91 23.09
C VAL A 204 13.65 13.66 21.82
N LEU A 205 12.80 13.06 20.99
CA LEU A 205 12.15 13.64 19.80
C LEU A 205 10.64 13.65 19.99
#